data_AF-A0A7X0HNH7-F1
#
_entry.id   AF-A0A7X0HNH7-F1
#
_cell.length_a   1.000
_cell.length_b   1.000
_cell.length_c   1.000
_cell.angle_alpha   90.00
_cell.angle_beta   90.00
_cell.angle_gamma   90.00
#
_symmetry.space_group_name_H-M   'P 1'
#
loop_
_entity.id
_entity.type
_entity.pdbx_description
1 polymer ?
#
loop_
_entity_poly.entity_id
_entity_poly.type
_entity_poly.pdbx_seq_one_letter_code
_entity_poly.pdbx_strand_id
1 'polypeptide(L)'
;MLPPLTGFPVNVTPESEGRSGETVSPPGQTLPAQADGQGAELAGPTAPVIPTAVAEGLPAAIHQALAAELPEGAAPGEIITACEKRLHAAQTLRDAMERRALAAYFHYAGPAVRLANSSNCWQHIADPATGKPCRSWSAWLRVVGVSRQHAYRMVKEEPLLEALEGLNVGELGVRQIDVLSPVLTNHGKDKVRLVWTTAADAGDTRAPSLEKIRDQLGLAASPVNGDDDSEKSSSTPVLRFQAGPGTFDESRVREVARAQPEVSLLVARTILSELGESAATP
;
A
#
# COMPACT_ATOMS: atom_id res chain seq x y z
N MET A 1 -16.65 -2.27 -37.56
CA MET A 1 -16.96 -0.90 -37.09
C MET A 1 -16.36 -0.75 -35.71
N LEU A 2 -15.32 0.05 -35.59
CA LEU A 2 -14.62 0.37 -34.33
C LEU A 2 -15.01 1.79 -33.89
N PRO A 3 -15.28 2.06 -32.61
CA PRO A 3 -15.55 3.41 -32.15
C PRO A 3 -14.27 4.26 -32.06
N PRO A 4 -14.36 5.59 -32.26
CA PRO A 4 -13.22 6.49 -32.24
C PRO A 4 -12.72 6.80 -30.81
N LEU A 5 -11.39 6.80 -30.66
CA LEU A 5 -10.65 7.31 -29.51
C LEU A 5 -10.75 8.85 -29.47
N THR A 6 -11.43 9.39 -28.47
CA THR A 6 -11.43 10.83 -28.18
C THR A 6 -10.21 11.18 -27.33
N GLY A 7 -9.38 12.07 -27.86
CA GLY A 7 -8.14 12.54 -27.26
C GLY A 7 -8.34 13.36 -25.98
N PHE A 8 -7.37 13.24 -25.08
CA PHE A 8 -7.19 14.15 -23.95
C PHE A 8 -6.36 15.36 -24.40
N PRO A 9 -6.75 16.59 -24.06
CA PRO A 9 -5.91 17.77 -24.30
C PRO A 9 -4.76 17.82 -23.28
N VAL A 10 -3.53 17.90 -23.81
CA VAL A 10 -2.32 18.26 -23.08
C VAL A 10 -2.43 19.72 -22.68
N ASN A 11 -2.48 19.99 -21.37
CA ASN A 11 -2.45 21.34 -20.83
C ASN A 11 -0.98 21.76 -20.68
N VAL A 12 -0.50 22.59 -21.60
CA VAL A 12 0.82 23.22 -21.55
C VAL A 12 0.70 24.45 -20.66
N THR A 13 1.33 24.42 -19.48
CA THR A 13 1.52 25.62 -18.66
C THR A 13 2.77 26.34 -19.16
N PRO A 14 2.69 27.61 -19.59
CA PRO A 14 3.87 28.40 -19.90
C PRO A 14 4.56 28.89 -18.62
N GLU A 15 5.90 28.88 -18.68
CA GLU A 15 6.81 29.59 -17.79
C GLU A 15 6.45 31.08 -17.75
N SER A 16 6.51 31.67 -16.55
CA SER A 16 6.51 33.11 -16.39
C SER A 16 7.65 33.50 -15.46
N GLU A 17 8.60 34.21 -16.06
CA GLU A 17 9.77 34.81 -15.45
C GLU A 17 9.42 35.94 -14.47
N GLY A 18 10.30 36.13 -13.48
CA GLY A 18 10.78 37.47 -13.12
C GLY A 18 10.24 38.08 -11.81
N ARG A 19 11.07 38.10 -10.76
CA ARG A 19 11.56 39.37 -10.16
C ARG A 19 12.61 39.16 -9.06
N SER A 20 13.81 39.64 -9.38
CA SER A 20 14.62 40.64 -8.65
C SER A 20 14.87 40.51 -7.14
N GLY A 21 16.16 40.44 -6.80
CA GLY A 21 16.77 40.76 -5.51
C GLY A 21 18.23 40.31 -5.52
N GLU A 22 19.12 41.04 -6.21
CA GLU A 22 19.98 42.08 -5.62
C GLU A 22 20.90 41.53 -4.52
N THR A 23 22.18 41.28 -4.85
CA THR A 23 23.31 41.57 -3.95
C THR A 23 24.66 41.50 -4.68
N VAL A 24 25.23 42.69 -4.90
CA VAL A 24 26.62 43.11 -4.61
C VAL A 24 27.78 42.20 -5.06
N SER A 25 28.49 42.65 -6.10
CA SER A 25 29.93 42.37 -6.31
C SER A 25 30.78 43.52 -5.75
N PRO A 26 32.07 43.26 -5.42
CA PRO A 26 33.14 44.03 -6.08
C PRO A 26 34.40 43.13 -6.35
N PRO A 27 35.58 43.65 -6.76
CA PRO A 27 36.02 43.53 -8.15
C PRO A 27 37.40 42.84 -8.32
N GLY A 28 37.71 42.48 -9.56
CA GLY A 28 39.08 42.50 -10.07
C GLY A 28 39.77 41.15 -10.23
N GLN A 29 39.85 40.67 -11.48
CA GLN A 29 41.14 40.44 -12.13
C GLN A 29 40.94 40.14 -13.62
N THR A 30 41.79 40.78 -14.42
CA THR A 30 41.79 40.79 -15.87
C THR A 30 42.92 39.89 -16.40
N LEU A 31 42.66 39.25 -17.55
CA LEU A 31 43.58 38.72 -18.59
C LEU A 31 44.16 37.30 -18.44
N PRO A 32 44.56 36.63 -19.54
CA PRO A 32 44.16 36.78 -20.96
C PRO A 32 43.78 35.45 -21.65
N ALA A 33 43.33 35.60 -22.89
CA ALA A 33 42.98 34.58 -23.86
C ALA A 33 44.11 33.60 -24.20
N GLN A 34 43.74 32.33 -24.41
CA GLN A 34 44.46 31.44 -25.33
C GLN A 34 43.47 30.50 -26.01
N ALA A 35 43.32 30.70 -27.31
CA ALA A 35 42.69 29.77 -28.23
C ALA A 35 43.66 28.61 -28.46
N ASP A 36 43.14 27.38 -28.46
CA ASP A 36 43.62 26.33 -29.36
C ASP A 36 42.56 25.22 -29.48
N GLY A 37 42.37 24.80 -30.72
CA GLY A 37 41.25 23.98 -31.15
C GLY A 37 41.36 22.51 -30.71
N GLN A 38 40.19 21.90 -30.61
CA GLN A 38 40.02 20.46 -30.82
C GLN A 38 38.71 20.25 -31.56
N GLY A 39 38.79 19.58 -32.70
CA GLY A 39 37.65 19.22 -33.52
C GLY A 39 36.63 18.46 -32.69
N ALA A 40 35.39 18.95 -32.70
CA ALA A 40 34.25 18.18 -32.26
C ALA A 40 34.04 17.03 -33.27
N GLU A 41 34.77 15.93 -33.04
CA GLU A 41 34.38 14.63 -33.55
C GLU A 41 32.99 14.36 -32.96
N LEU A 42 31.98 14.29 -33.84
CA LEU A 42 30.60 13.99 -33.50
C LEU A 42 30.55 12.58 -32.92
N ALA A 43 30.81 12.47 -31.62
CA ALA A 43 30.57 11.27 -30.85
C ALA A 43 29.08 10.93 -31.01
N GLY A 44 28.81 9.85 -31.76
CA GLY A 44 27.48 9.27 -31.86
C GLY A 44 26.91 9.01 -30.46
N PRO A 45 25.56 8.96 -30.32
CA PRO A 45 24.90 8.84 -29.03
C PRO A 45 25.34 7.56 -28.33
N THR A 46 26.29 7.71 -27.40
CA THR A 46 26.89 6.59 -26.69
C THR A 46 25.84 6.05 -25.73
N ALA A 47 25.64 4.73 -25.72
CA ALA A 47 24.62 4.12 -24.88
C ALA A 47 24.86 4.46 -23.38
N PRO A 48 23.80 4.76 -22.61
CA PRO A 48 23.94 5.13 -21.21
C PRO A 48 24.54 3.97 -20.40
N VAL A 49 25.56 4.29 -19.59
CA VAL A 49 26.19 3.32 -18.69
C VAL A 49 25.22 2.96 -17.58
N ILE A 50 24.84 1.68 -17.51
CA ILE A 50 23.92 1.18 -16.48
C ILE A 50 24.73 0.86 -15.21
N PRO A 51 24.32 1.35 -14.02
CA PRO A 51 24.98 1.01 -12.77
C PRO A 51 24.96 -0.50 -12.49
N THR A 52 26.13 -1.10 -12.26
CA THR A 52 26.33 -2.55 -12.11
C THR A 52 25.52 -3.18 -10.97
N ALA A 53 25.32 -2.44 -9.86
CA ALA A 53 24.55 -2.92 -8.70
C ALA A 53 23.05 -3.14 -9.00
N VAL A 54 22.54 -2.51 -10.05
CA VAL A 54 21.15 -2.63 -10.51
C VAL A 54 21.00 -3.75 -11.55
N ALA A 55 22.09 -4.04 -12.26
CA ALA A 55 22.14 -5.03 -13.33
C ALA A 55 22.17 -6.48 -12.84
N GLU A 56 22.64 -6.71 -11.61
CA GLU A 56 22.70 -8.04 -10.99
C GLU A 56 21.30 -8.61 -10.77
N GLY A 57 20.94 -9.62 -11.57
CA GLY A 57 19.66 -10.33 -11.50
C GLY A 57 18.74 -10.12 -12.72
N LEU A 58 19.10 -9.23 -13.65
CA LEU A 58 18.35 -9.08 -14.91
C LEU A 58 18.80 -10.13 -15.95
N PRO A 59 17.86 -10.70 -16.73
CA PRO A 59 18.20 -11.58 -17.86
C PRO A 59 19.20 -10.94 -18.82
N ALA A 60 20.17 -11.73 -19.29
CA ALA A 60 21.22 -11.25 -20.21
C ALA A 60 20.67 -10.59 -21.49
N ALA A 61 19.50 -11.03 -21.97
CA ALA A 61 18.81 -10.44 -23.11
C ALA A 61 18.38 -8.97 -22.88
N ILE A 62 18.08 -8.58 -21.63
CA ILE A 62 17.71 -7.20 -21.28
C ILE A 62 18.97 -6.34 -21.28
N HIS A 63 20.07 -6.84 -20.72
CA HIS A 63 21.38 -6.17 -20.79
C HIS A 63 21.82 -5.92 -22.23
N GLN A 64 21.70 -6.93 -23.08
CA GLN A 64 22.03 -6.80 -24.50
C GLN A 64 21.13 -5.80 -25.22
N ALA A 65 19.80 -5.83 -24.98
CA ALA A 65 18.87 -4.89 -25.60
C ALA A 65 19.07 -3.43 -25.15
N LEU A 66 19.54 -3.22 -23.91
CA LEU A 66 19.83 -1.88 -23.41
C LEU A 66 21.19 -1.33 -23.88
N ALA A 67 22.18 -2.22 -24.02
CA ALA A 67 23.52 -1.87 -24.51
C ALA A 67 23.59 -1.76 -26.04
N ALA A 68 22.62 -2.35 -26.77
CA ALA A 68 22.57 -2.29 -28.22
C ALA A 68 22.44 -0.84 -28.72
N GLU A 69 23.34 -0.46 -29.62
CA GLU A 69 23.23 0.77 -30.40
C GLU A 69 21.97 0.73 -31.28
N LEU A 70 21.34 1.89 -31.47
CA LEU A 70 20.17 1.99 -32.34
C LEU A 70 20.65 1.92 -33.80
N PRO A 71 20.01 1.13 -34.66
CA PRO A 71 20.45 0.99 -36.05
C PRO A 71 20.17 2.29 -36.82
N GLU A 72 21.22 3.06 -37.12
CA GLU A 72 21.16 4.25 -37.97
C GLU A 72 21.29 3.82 -39.44
N GLY A 73 20.26 4.06 -40.25
CA GLY A 73 20.26 3.72 -41.69
C GLY A 73 19.67 2.36 -42.07
N ALA A 74 19.07 1.64 -41.11
CA ALA A 74 18.31 0.41 -41.37
C ALA A 74 16.92 0.69 -41.98
N ALA A 75 16.23 -0.37 -42.44
CA ALA A 75 14.86 -0.22 -42.91
C ALA A 75 13.94 0.28 -41.77
N PRO A 76 12.93 1.14 -42.04
CA PRO A 76 12.07 1.70 -40.99
C PRO A 76 11.46 0.67 -40.02
N GLY A 77 11.12 -0.52 -40.51
CA GLY A 77 10.60 -1.61 -39.67
C GLY A 77 11.63 -2.19 -38.70
N GLU A 78 12.91 -2.25 -39.10
CA GLU A 78 14.00 -2.72 -38.24
C GLU A 78 14.32 -1.70 -37.15
N ILE A 79 14.27 -0.41 -37.50
CA ILE A 79 14.42 0.70 -36.54
C ILE A 79 13.32 0.64 -35.48
N ILE A 80 12.05 0.51 -35.90
CA ILE A 80 10.92 0.40 -34.97
C ILE A 80 11.08 -0.80 -34.05
N THR A 81 11.42 -1.98 -34.60
CA THR A 81 11.60 -3.20 -33.82
C THR A 81 12.74 -3.06 -32.80
N ALA A 82 13.85 -2.41 -33.16
CA ALA A 82 14.96 -2.14 -32.25
C ALA A 82 14.55 -1.18 -31.12
N CYS A 83 13.82 -0.11 -31.45
CA CYS A 83 13.28 0.83 -30.47
C CYS A 83 12.32 0.15 -29.49
N GLU A 84 11.38 -0.66 -29.98
CA GLU A 84 10.42 -1.41 -29.15
C GLU A 84 11.12 -2.37 -28.19
N LYS A 85 12.12 -3.13 -28.67
CA LYS A 85 12.93 -4.03 -27.83
C LYS A 85 13.64 -3.25 -26.71
N ARG A 86 14.23 -2.11 -27.02
CA ARG A 86 14.94 -1.28 -26.04
C ARG A 86 13.99 -0.64 -25.04
N LEU A 87 12.81 -0.18 -25.48
CA LEU A 87 11.75 0.33 -24.60
C LEU A 87 11.24 -0.74 -23.64
N HIS A 88 10.94 -1.94 -24.14
CA HIS A 88 10.53 -3.07 -23.29
C HIS A 88 11.61 -3.45 -22.28
N ALA A 89 12.88 -3.48 -22.70
CA ALA A 89 14.01 -3.74 -21.81
C ALA A 89 14.14 -2.66 -20.73
N ALA A 90 13.95 -1.38 -21.08
CA ALA A 90 13.98 -0.27 -20.13
C ALA A 90 12.81 -0.30 -19.14
N GLN A 91 11.61 -0.65 -19.59
CA GLN A 91 10.45 -0.86 -18.72
C GLN A 91 10.69 -2.00 -17.73
N THR A 92 11.22 -3.14 -18.20
CA THR A 92 11.52 -4.28 -17.34
C THR A 92 12.59 -3.94 -16.29
N LEU A 93 13.61 -3.15 -16.67
CA LEU A 93 14.61 -2.62 -15.74
C LEU A 93 13.97 -1.72 -14.69
N ARG A 94 13.12 -0.76 -15.08
CA ARG A 94 12.39 0.11 -14.14
C ARG A 94 11.58 -0.71 -13.14
N ASP A 95 10.79 -1.66 -13.62
CA ASP A 95 9.93 -2.48 -12.75
C ASP A 95 10.75 -3.39 -11.81
N ALA A 96 11.94 -3.83 -12.22
CA ALA A 96 12.88 -4.54 -11.35
C ALA A 96 13.48 -3.62 -10.28
N MET A 97 13.87 -2.39 -10.66
CA MET A 97 14.37 -1.37 -9.73
C MET A 97 13.33 -0.99 -8.69
N GLU A 98 12.09 -0.74 -9.11
CA GLU A 98 10.97 -0.41 -8.21
C GLU A 98 10.71 -1.54 -7.22
N ARG A 99 10.69 -2.80 -7.67
CA ARG A 99 10.56 -3.96 -6.79
C ARG A 99 11.69 -4.04 -5.77
N ARG A 100 12.94 -3.83 -6.20
CA ARG A 100 14.10 -3.85 -5.29
C ARG A 100 14.07 -2.69 -4.30
N ALA A 101 13.69 -1.49 -4.74
CA ALA A 101 13.53 -0.32 -3.89
C ALA A 101 12.44 -0.54 -2.84
N LEU A 102 11.29 -1.12 -3.23
CA LEU A 102 10.23 -1.48 -2.30
C LEU A 102 10.66 -2.55 -1.30
N ALA A 103 11.38 -3.58 -1.75
CA ALA A 103 11.92 -4.60 -0.85
C ALA A 103 12.90 -4.01 0.18
N ALA A 104 13.81 -3.14 -0.26
CA ALA A 104 14.71 -2.42 0.64
C ALA A 104 13.93 -1.51 1.62
N TYR A 105 12.92 -0.80 1.12
CA TYR A 105 12.05 0.03 1.95
C TYR A 105 11.35 -0.79 3.05
N PHE A 106 10.82 -1.98 2.72
CA PHE A 106 10.20 -2.87 3.70
C PHE A 106 11.22 -3.44 4.70
N HIS A 107 12.40 -3.84 4.22
CA HIS A 107 13.47 -4.33 5.09
C HIS A 107 13.88 -3.32 6.16
N TYR A 108 14.02 -2.04 5.79
CA TYR A 108 14.44 -0.99 6.74
C TYR A 108 13.30 -0.39 7.54
N ALA A 109 12.17 -0.05 6.91
CA ALA A 109 11.05 0.61 7.59
C ALA A 109 10.12 -0.39 8.31
N GLY A 110 10.02 -1.63 7.82
CA GLY A 110 9.12 -2.66 8.33
C GLY A 110 9.30 -2.95 9.82
N PRO A 111 10.52 -3.25 10.29
CA PRO A 111 10.77 -3.47 11.72
C PRO A 111 10.35 -2.29 12.60
N ALA A 112 10.60 -1.06 12.16
CA ALA A 112 10.23 0.15 12.89
C ALA A 112 8.71 0.35 12.96
N VAL A 113 8.01 0.15 11.84
CA VAL A 113 6.54 0.24 11.77
C VAL A 113 5.89 -0.86 12.61
N ARG A 114 6.43 -2.09 12.58
CA ARG A 114 5.96 -3.19 13.44
C ARG A 114 6.10 -2.88 14.92
N LEU A 115 7.28 -2.41 15.33
CA LEU A 115 7.54 -2.05 16.72
C LEU A 115 6.62 -0.92 17.17
N ALA A 116 6.41 0.10 16.34
CA ALA A 116 5.48 1.18 16.63
C ALA A 116 4.06 0.65 16.84
N ASN A 117 3.58 -0.21 15.93
CA ASN A 117 2.25 -0.79 16.01
C ASN A 117 2.07 -1.68 17.25
N SER A 118 3.04 -2.55 17.56
CA SER A 118 2.93 -3.48 18.69
C SER A 118 3.08 -2.81 20.06
N SER A 119 3.84 -1.72 20.15
CA SER A 119 4.07 -0.98 21.41
C SER A 119 3.09 0.17 21.64
N ASN A 120 2.24 0.48 20.65
CA ASN A 120 1.37 1.66 20.65
C ASN A 120 2.09 3.01 20.87
N CYS A 121 3.43 3.06 20.69
CA CYS A 121 4.21 4.27 20.98
C CYS A 121 3.84 5.46 20.08
N TRP A 122 3.23 5.20 18.93
CA TRP A 122 2.71 6.22 18.01
C TRP A 122 1.68 7.16 18.66
N GLN A 123 1.00 6.73 19.72
CA GLN A 123 0.02 7.56 20.46
C GLN A 123 0.67 8.75 21.16
N HIS A 124 1.97 8.65 21.49
CA HIS A 124 2.69 9.70 22.20
C HIS A 124 3.34 10.74 21.27
N ILE A 125 3.29 10.52 19.96
CA ILE A 125 3.88 11.43 18.97
C ILE A 125 2.88 12.52 18.60
N ALA A 126 3.32 13.76 18.65
CA ALA A 126 2.54 14.91 18.20
C ALA A 126 2.51 14.97 16.67
N ASP A 127 1.33 15.17 16.11
CA ASP A 127 1.15 15.46 14.69
C ASP A 127 1.73 16.85 14.38
N PRO A 128 2.70 16.97 13.44
CA PRO A 128 3.33 18.25 13.09
C PRO A 128 2.33 19.30 12.60
N ALA A 129 1.19 18.90 12.04
CA ALA A 129 0.18 19.83 11.56
C ALA A 129 -0.68 20.43 12.70
N THR A 130 -0.91 19.67 13.78
CA THR A 130 -1.86 20.06 14.84
C THR A 130 -1.22 20.30 16.21
N GLY A 131 0.02 19.86 16.40
CA GLY A 131 0.73 19.90 17.70
C GLY A 131 0.13 18.98 18.77
N LYS A 132 -0.87 18.15 18.40
CA LYS A 132 -1.58 17.25 19.32
C LYS A 132 -1.15 15.80 19.11
N PRO A 133 -1.25 14.92 20.12
CA PRO A 133 -0.93 13.51 19.96
C PRO A 133 -1.78 12.86 18.86
N CYS A 134 -1.17 11.93 18.12
CA CYS A 134 -1.83 11.20 17.05
C CYS A 134 -3.03 10.40 17.57
N ARG A 135 -4.24 10.77 17.12
CA ARG A 135 -5.50 10.13 17.57
C ARG A 135 -5.69 8.69 17.09
N SER A 136 -4.95 8.24 16.07
CA SER A 136 -5.09 6.90 15.50
C SER A 136 -3.82 6.47 14.78
N TRP A 137 -3.66 5.15 14.60
CA TRP A 137 -2.60 4.56 13.80
C TRP A 137 -2.52 5.15 12.39
N SER A 138 -3.67 5.36 11.75
CA SER A 138 -3.74 5.97 10.42
C SER A 138 -3.26 7.42 10.37
N ALA A 139 -3.48 8.19 11.45
CA ALA A 139 -2.98 9.55 11.54
C ALA A 139 -1.45 9.54 11.62
N TRP A 140 -0.89 8.68 12.47
CA TRP A 140 0.55 8.51 12.58
C TRP A 140 1.19 8.07 11.26
N LEU A 141 0.62 7.08 10.57
CA LEU A 141 1.11 6.63 9.26
C LEU A 141 1.19 7.77 8.23
N ARG A 142 0.21 8.69 8.23
CA ARG A 142 0.21 9.86 7.37
C ARG A 142 1.36 10.81 7.73
N VAL A 143 1.61 11.02 9.01
CA VAL A 143 2.71 11.87 9.51
C VAL A 143 4.06 11.33 9.06
N VAL A 144 4.26 10.01 9.09
CA VAL A 144 5.52 9.37 8.66
C VAL A 144 5.58 9.06 7.16
N GLY A 145 4.57 9.46 6.38
CA GLY A 145 4.53 9.25 4.92
C GLY A 145 4.35 7.80 4.47
N VAL A 146 3.83 6.93 5.33
CA VAL A 146 3.60 5.51 5.03
C VAL A 146 2.14 5.32 4.60
N SER A 147 1.92 4.70 3.43
CA SER A 147 0.56 4.37 2.99
C SER A 147 -0.05 3.28 3.88
N ARG A 148 -1.38 3.31 4.07
CA ARG A 148 -2.09 2.24 4.82
C ARG A 148 -1.82 0.85 4.25
N GLN A 149 -1.73 0.75 2.92
CA GLN A 149 -1.43 -0.51 2.24
C GLN A 149 -0.02 -0.99 2.60
N HIS A 150 1.01 -0.14 2.50
CA HIS A 150 2.38 -0.51 2.89
C HIS A 150 2.47 -0.89 4.36
N ALA A 151 1.79 -0.16 5.25
CA ALA A 151 1.73 -0.51 6.66
C ALA A 151 1.11 -1.89 6.89
N TYR A 152 0.01 -2.22 6.20
CA TYR A 152 -0.59 -3.56 6.27
C TYR A 152 0.41 -4.63 5.85
N ARG A 153 1.12 -4.43 4.73
CA ARG A 153 2.12 -5.38 4.23
C ARG A 153 3.29 -5.56 5.21
N MET A 154 3.85 -4.47 5.72
CA MET A 154 4.94 -4.49 6.71
C MET A 154 4.55 -5.15 8.03
N VAL A 155 3.31 -4.93 8.49
CA VAL A 155 2.85 -5.42 9.79
C VAL A 155 2.39 -6.87 9.74
N LYS A 156 1.73 -7.29 8.65
CA LYS A 156 1.09 -8.60 8.55
C LYS A 156 1.74 -9.51 7.51
N GLU A 157 1.92 -9.05 6.28
CA GLU A 157 2.37 -9.89 5.14
C GLU A 157 3.85 -10.30 5.27
N GLU A 158 4.74 -9.34 5.48
CA GLU A 158 6.19 -9.58 5.52
C GLU A 158 6.58 -10.59 6.62
N PRO A 159 6.09 -10.49 7.87
CA PRO A 159 6.37 -11.51 8.89
C PRO A 159 5.86 -12.91 8.54
N LEU A 160 4.77 -13.02 7.77
CA LEU A 160 4.26 -14.31 7.29
C LEU A 160 5.14 -14.87 6.17
N LEU A 161 5.60 -14.04 5.24
CA LEU A 161 6.53 -14.46 4.20
C LEU A 161 7.86 -14.95 4.80
N GLU A 162 8.38 -14.27 5.82
CA GLU A 162 9.53 -14.76 6.59
C GLU A 162 9.24 -16.09 7.29
N ALA A 163 8.05 -16.24 7.89
CA ALA A 163 7.67 -17.48 8.56
C ALA A 163 7.59 -18.66 7.57
N LEU A 164 7.16 -18.40 6.34
CA LEU A 164 6.98 -19.38 5.28
C LEU A 164 8.20 -19.50 4.34
N GLU A 165 9.34 -18.91 4.71
CA GLU A 165 10.55 -18.95 3.89
C GLU A 165 10.96 -20.40 3.56
N GLY A 166 11.31 -20.63 2.30
CA GLY A 166 11.62 -21.97 1.78
C GLY A 166 10.41 -22.81 1.36
N LEU A 167 9.17 -22.30 1.51
CA LEU A 167 7.96 -22.93 0.98
C LEU A 167 7.54 -22.23 -0.34
N ASN A 168 6.89 -22.97 -1.24
CA ASN A 168 6.35 -22.40 -2.48
C ASN A 168 5.00 -21.72 -2.21
N VAL A 169 5.04 -20.49 -1.69
CA VAL A 169 3.86 -19.75 -1.24
C VAL A 169 3.23 -18.91 -2.36
N GLY A 170 4.06 -18.40 -3.28
CA GLY A 170 3.63 -17.38 -4.23
C GLY A 170 3.24 -16.06 -3.53
N GLU A 171 2.32 -15.31 -4.15
CA GLU A 171 1.75 -14.10 -3.56
C GLU A 171 0.60 -14.45 -2.61
N LEU A 172 0.67 -13.95 -1.36
CA LEU A 172 -0.39 -14.16 -0.37
C LEU A 172 -1.53 -13.18 -0.59
N GLY A 173 -2.75 -13.70 -0.76
CA GLY A 173 -3.96 -12.90 -0.79
C GLY A 173 -4.35 -12.38 0.61
N VAL A 174 -5.02 -11.22 0.65
CA VAL A 174 -5.45 -10.54 1.89
C VAL A 174 -6.18 -11.47 2.86
N ARG A 175 -7.09 -12.32 2.37
CA ARG A 175 -7.83 -13.27 3.22
C ARG A 175 -6.95 -14.38 3.80
N GLN A 176 -5.92 -14.82 3.07
CA GLN A 176 -4.97 -15.80 3.60
C GLN A 176 -4.14 -15.17 4.70
N ILE A 177 -3.68 -13.92 4.50
CA ILE A 177 -2.96 -13.13 5.50
C ILE A 177 -3.80 -12.98 6.76
N ASP A 178 -5.07 -12.57 6.66
CA ASP A 178 -5.93 -12.38 7.83
C ASP A 178 -6.21 -13.68 8.60
N VAL A 179 -6.16 -14.85 7.96
CA VAL A 179 -6.28 -16.16 8.63
C VAL A 179 -4.97 -16.56 9.33
N LEU A 180 -3.82 -16.30 8.71
CA LEU A 180 -2.51 -16.74 9.20
C LEU A 180 -1.86 -15.76 10.20
N SER A 181 -2.14 -14.46 10.10
CA SER A 181 -1.55 -13.46 11.00
C SER A 181 -1.86 -13.76 12.48
N PRO A 182 -3.10 -14.09 12.90
CA PRO A 182 -3.36 -14.46 14.29
C PRO A 182 -2.59 -15.71 14.73
N VAL A 183 -2.39 -16.68 13.83
CA VAL A 183 -1.59 -17.88 14.11
C VAL A 183 -0.14 -17.52 14.36
N LEU A 184 0.42 -16.60 13.56
CA LEU A 184 1.77 -16.11 13.75
C LEU A 184 1.93 -15.41 15.11
N THR A 185 1.00 -14.52 15.45
CA THR A 185 1.05 -13.74 16.70
C THR A 185 0.89 -14.61 17.94
N ASN A 186 -0.05 -15.56 17.93
CA ASN A 186 -0.39 -16.34 19.14
C ASN A 186 0.42 -17.62 19.28
N HIS A 187 0.87 -18.21 18.17
CA HIS A 187 1.45 -19.55 18.16
C HIS A 187 2.83 -19.65 17.49
N GLY A 188 3.31 -18.56 16.86
CA GLY A 188 4.65 -18.48 16.29
C GLY A 188 4.80 -19.07 14.88
N LYS A 189 6.02 -18.94 14.34
CA LYS A 189 6.36 -19.26 12.94
C LYS A 189 6.12 -20.74 12.59
N ASP A 190 6.47 -21.66 13.48
CA ASP A 190 6.36 -23.11 13.23
C ASP A 190 4.92 -23.57 13.00
N LYS A 191 3.97 -22.97 13.72
CA LYS A 191 2.55 -23.30 13.58
C LYS A 191 1.95 -22.74 12.30
N VAL A 192 2.40 -21.57 11.85
CA VAL A 192 2.04 -21.03 10.53
C VAL A 192 2.54 -21.95 9.42
N ARG A 193 3.79 -22.42 9.51
CA ARG A 193 4.34 -23.39 8.55
C ARG A 193 3.52 -24.67 8.54
N LEU A 194 3.19 -25.21 9.71
CA LEU A 194 2.37 -26.43 9.83
C LEU A 194 0.99 -26.27 9.17
N VAL A 195 0.29 -25.14 9.42
CA VAL A 195 -1.01 -24.85 8.78
C VAL A 195 -0.84 -24.80 7.26
N TRP A 196 0.19 -24.11 6.77
CA TRP A 196 0.42 -23.97 5.33
C TRP A 196 0.78 -25.30 4.65
N THR A 197 1.71 -26.07 5.22
CA THR A 197 2.12 -27.36 4.65
C THR A 197 0.96 -28.34 4.64
N THR A 198 0.17 -28.41 5.71
CA THR A 198 -1.02 -29.28 5.77
C THR A 198 -2.04 -28.90 4.69
N ALA A 199 -2.21 -27.61 4.41
CA ALA A 199 -3.11 -27.13 3.35
C ALA A 199 -2.56 -27.41 1.95
N ALA A 200 -1.25 -27.26 1.77
CA ALA A 200 -0.57 -27.58 0.53
C ALA A 200 -0.61 -29.09 0.23
N ASP A 201 -0.42 -29.93 1.24
CA ASP A 201 -0.53 -31.40 1.14
C ASP A 201 -1.96 -31.84 0.80
N ALA A 202 -2.97 -31.09 1.28
CA ALA A 202 -4.36 -31.26 0.89
C ALA A 202 -4.71 -30.69 -0.50
N GLY A 203 -3.78 -29.99 -1.15
CA GLY A 203 -3.96 -29.40 -2.47
C GLY A 203 -4.79 -28.11 -2.53
N ASP A 204 -5.12 -27.51 -1.38
CA ASP A 204 -5.90 -26.25 -1.32
C ASP A 204 -5.35 -25.29 -0.26
N THR A 205 -4.64 -24.26 -0.71
CA THR A 205 -4.10 -23.18 0.14
C THR A 205 -5.01 -21.96 0.21
N ARG A 206 -6.26 -22.03 -0.28
CA ARG A 206 -7.22 -20.91 -0.19
C ARG A 206 -7.59 -20.62 1.27
N ALA A 207 -7.93 -19.37 1.55
CA ALA A 207 -8.31 -18.90 2.88
C ALA A 207 -9.32 -19.81 3.66
N PRO A 208 -10.43 -20.29 3.07
CA PRO A 208 -11.36 -21.17 3.81
C PRO A 208 -10.77 -22.54 4.16
N SER A 209 -9.81 -23.04 3.36
CA SER A 209 -9.09 -24.29 3.65
C SER A 209 -8.11 -24.07 4.80
N LEU A 210 -7.33 -22.99 4.75
CA LEU A 210 -6.42 -22.58 5.83
C LEU A 210 -7.17 -22.38 7.15
N GLU A 211 -8.35 -21.79 7.10
CA GLU A 211 -9.19 -21.59 8.29
C GLU A 211 -9.65 -22.92 8.89
N LYS A 212 -10.17 -23.84 8.07
CA LYS A 212 -10.56 -25.18 8.53
C LYS A 212 -9.39 -25.93 9.16
N ILE A 213 -8.21 -25.87 8.52
CA ILE A 213 -7.00 -26.56 9.01
C ILE A 213 -6.51 -25.93 10.31
N ARG A 214 -6.48 -24.58 10.39
CA ARG A 214 -6.19 -23.87 11.64
C ARG A 214 -7.08 -24.35 12.77
N ASP A 215 -8.39 -24.42 12.52
CA ASP A 215 -9.38 -24.82 13.53
C ASP A 215 -9.23 -26.30 13.91
N GLN A 216 -8.97 -27.18 12.94
CA GLN A 216 -8.68 -28.60 13.18
C GLN A 216 -7.42 -28.81 14.03
N LEU A 217 -6.41 -27.96 13.85
CA LEU A 217 -5.18 -27.98 14.64
C LEU A 217 -5.32 -27.32 16.02
N GLY A 218 -6.51 -26.80 16.36
CA GLY A 218 -6.74 -26.08 17.62
C GLY A 218 -5.93 -24.78 17.71
N LEU A 219 -5.56 -24.20 16.57
CA LEU A 219 -4.80 -22.95 16.45
C LEU A 219 -5.73 -21.76 16.18
N ALA A 220 -7.04 -21.96 16.32
CA ALA A 220 -7.98 -20.86 16.37
C ALA A 220 -7.53 -19.93 17.51
N ALA A 221 -7.39 -18.64 17.20
CA ALA A 221 -7.12 -17.66 18.23
C ALA A 221 -8.23 -17.77 19.28
N SER A 222 -7.91 -18.33 20.45
CA SER A 222 -8.80 -18.22 21.60
C SER A 222 -9.03 -16.72 21.77
N PRO A 223 -10.27 -16.25 21.99
CA PRO A 223 -10.52 -14.87 22.34
C PRO A 223 -9.90 -14.62 23.71
N VAL A 224 -8.58 -14.45 23.74
CA VAL A 224 -7.86 -13.98 24.90
C VAL A 224 -8.30 -12.54 25.05
N ASN A 225 -9.02 -12.30 26.13
CA ASN A 225 -9.27 -11.02 26.77
C ASN A 225 -7.95 -10.23 26.87
N GLY A 226 -7.56 -9.57 25.79
CA GLY A 226 -6.66 -8.42 25.82
C GLY A 226 -7.57 -7.21 25.68
N ASP A 227 -7.44 -6.28 26.63
CA ASP A 227 -8.10 -4.98 26.70
C ASP A 227 -7.97 -4.19 25.39
N ASP A 228 -8.79 -4.57 24.42
CA ASP A 228 -9.32 -3.63 23.46
C ASP A 228 -10.56 -3.05 24.15
N ASP A 229 -10.41 -1.84 24.69
CA ASP A 229 -11.51 -0.88 24.86
C ASP A 229 -12.11 -0.51 23.48
N SER A 230 -12.36 -1.53 22.65
CA SER A 230 -13.50 -1.55 21.76
C SER A 230 -14.70 -1.48 22.68
N GLU A 231 -15.22 -0.25 22.82
CA GLU A 231 -16.60 0.02 23.22
C GLU A 231 -17.43 -1.22 23.02
N LYS A 232 -17.95 -1.79 24.11
CA LYS A 232 -18.94 -2.86 24.08
C LYS A 232 -19.97 -2.46 23.03
N SER A 233 -19.83 -3.02 21.84
CA SER A 233 -20.95 -3.17 20.93
C SER A 233 -21.78 -4.23 21.61
N SER A 234 -22.62 -3.75 22.53
CA SER A 234 -23.75 -4.51 22.99
C SER A 234 -24.34 -5.15 21.75
N SER A 235 -24.45 -6.48 21.78
CA SER A 235 -25.15 -7.29 20.80
C SER A 235 -26.67 -6.99 20.82
N THR A 236 -27.04 -5.73 21.00
CA THR A 236 -28.33 -5.20 20.63
C THR A 236 -28.31 -5.01 19.13
N PRO A 237 -29.23 -5.64 18.38
CA PRO A 237 -29.35 -5.41 16.95
C PRO A 237 -29.59 -3.92 16.68
N VAL A 238 -28.54 -3.21 16.25
CA VAL A 238 -28.62 -1.79 15.92
C VAL A 238 -29.21 -1.67 14.52
N LEU A 239 -30.49 -1.29 14.45
CA LEU A 239 -31.10 -0.84 13.22
C LEU A 239 -30.42 0.47 12.80
N ARG A 240 -29.53 0.40 11.80
CA ARG A 240 -28.87 1.57 11.23
C ARG A 240 -29.86 2.36 10.36
N PHE A 241 -30.58 3.28 11.00
CA PHE A 241 -31.31 4.33 10.28
C PHE A 241 -30.28 5.35 9.77
N GLN A 242 -29.75 5.14 8.57
CA GLN A 242 -29.00 6.18 7.86
C GLN A 242 -29.99 7.22 7.34
N ALA A 243 -30.38 8.14 8.21
CA ALA A 243 -30.94 9.43 7.84
C ALA A 243 -30.01 10.50 8.41
N GLY A 244 -29.82 11.60 7.69
CA GLY A 244 -28.99 12.71 8.17
C GLY A 244 -29.49 13.21 9.54
N PRO A 245 -28.60 13.77 10.38
CA PRO A 245 -28.98 14.25 11.71
C PRO A 245 -30.21 15.17 11.61
N GLY A 246 -31.32 14.78 12.25
CA GLY A 246 -32.57 15.54 12.31
C GLY A 246 -33.68 15.12 11.33
N THR A 247 -33.49 14.08 10.51
CA THR A 247 -34.56 13.58 9.61
C THR A 247 -35.06 12.21 10.06
N PHE A 248 -36.29 12.15 10.55
CA PHE A 248 -36.98 10.89 10.84
C PHE A 248 -37.68 10.39 9.58
N ASP A 249 -37.27 9.24 9.05
CA ASP A 249 -37.91 8.61 7.90
C ASP A 249 -38.86 7.49 8.34
N GLU A 250 -40.14 7.84 8.48
CA GLU A 250 -41.19 6.92 8.91
C GLU A 250 -41.36 5.72 7.96
N SER A 251 -41.16 5.93 6.65
CA SER A 251 -41.36 4.88 5.65
C SER A 251 -40.34 3.76 5.84
N ARG A 252 -39.09 4.13 6.14
CA ARG A 252 -38.01 3.18 6.38
C ARG A 252 -38.16 2.43 7.70
N VAL A 253 -38.68 3.09 8.75
CA VAL A 253 -39.05 2.42 10.01
C VAL A 253 -40.12 1.36 9.77
N ARG A 254 -41.15 1.67 8.98
CA ARG A 254 -42.21 0.69 8.63
C ARG A 254 -41.69 -0.48 7.80
N GLU A 255 -40.78 -0.23 6.85
CA GLU A 255 -40.17 -1.28 6.03
C GLU A 255 -39.35 -2.25 6.88
N VAL A 256 -38.48 -1.71 7.74
CA VAL A 256 -37.64 -2.49 8.65
C VAL A 256 -38.48 -3.28 9.65
N ALA A 257 -39.57 -2.69 10.16
CA ALA A 257 -40.49 -3.37 11.08
C ALA A 257 -41.24 -4.55 10.45
N ARG A 258 -41.51 -4.50 9.14
CA ARG A 258 -42.08 -5.66 8.42
C ARG A 258 -41.03 -6.74 8.17
N ALA A 259 -39.79 -6.35 7.88
CA ALA A 259 -38.71 -7.29 7.59
C ALA A 259 -38.22 -8.03 8.85
N GLN A 260 -38.24 -7.37 10.02
CA GLN A 260 -37.70 -7.91 11.28
C GLN A 260 -38.59 -7.52 12.48
N PRO A 261 -39.77 -8.16 12.63
CA PRO A 261 -40.75 -7.75 13.64
C PRO A 261 -40.26 -7.92 15.09
N GLU A 262 -39.47 -8.95 15.36
CA GLU A 262 -38.93 -9.22 16.71
C GLU A 262 -37.94 -8.14 17.16
N VAL A 263 -37.06 -7.71 16.26
CA VAL A 263 -36.08 -6.64 16.52
C VAL A 263 -36.79 -5.31 16.74
N SER A 264 -37.81 -5.01 15.94
CA SER A 264 -38.59 -3.77 16.10
C SER A 264 -39.40 -3.74 17.40
N LEU A 265 -39.94 -4.87 17.87
CA LEU A 265 -40.58 -4.96 19.17
C LEU A 265 -39.60 -4.73 20.33
N LEU A 266 -38.38 -5.25 20.21
CA LEU A 266 -37.32 -5.04 21.21
C LEU A 266 -36.95 -3.55 21.28
N VAL A 267 -36.70 -2.92 20.13
CA VAL A 267 -36.39 -1.48 20.04
C VAL A 267 -37.55 -0.62 20.57
N ALA A 268 -38.79 -0.95 20.22
CA ALA A 268 -39.96 -0.22 20.72
C ALA A 268 -40.10 -0.34 22.26
N ARG A 269 -39.85 -1.52 22.83
CA ARG A 269 -39.83 -1.71 24.29
C ARG A 269 -38.76 -0.87 24.97
N THR A 270 -37.54 -0.85 24.43
CA THR A 270 -36.44 -0.04 24.96
C THR A 270 -36.75 1.45 24.89
N ILE A 271 -37.31 1.93 23.78
CA ILE A 271 -37.71 3.34 23.65
C ILE A 271 -38.79 3.70 24.69
N LEU A 272 -39.80 2.83 24.86
CA LEU A 272 -40.86 3.06 25.83
C LEU A 272 -40.39 3.00 27.29
N SER A 273 -39.39 2.17 27.62
CA SER A 273 -38.82 2.14 28.96
C SER A 273 -38.05 3.42 29.28
N GLU A 274 -37.26 3.93 28.34
CA GLU A 274 -36.50 5.18 28.49
C GLU A 274 -37.42 6.41 28.59
N LEU A 275 -38.48 6.45 27.76
CA LEU A 275 -39.49 7.52 27.84
C LEU A 275 -40.35 7.44 29.10
N GLY A 276 -40.56 6.24 29.65
CA GLY A 276 -41.28 6.02 30.90
C GLY A 276 -40.50 6.48 32.14
N GLU A 277 -39.18 6.31 32.15
CA GLU A 277 -38.31 6.81 33.23
C GLU A 277 -38.21 8.34 33.20
N SER A 278 -38.23 8.95 32.02
CA SER A 278 -38.13 10.41 31.88
C SER A 278 -39.39 11.18 32.31
N ALA A 279 -40.52 10.49 32.58
CA ALA A 279 -41.78 11.09 33.06
C ALA A 279 -41.93 11.08 34.59
N ALA A 280 -40.98 10.49 35.33
CA ALA A 280 -41.05 10.33 36.79
C ALA A 280 -40.17 11.30 37.59
N THR A 281 -39.66 12.36 36.95
CA THR A 281 -38.85 13.39 37.64
C THR A 281 -39.58 14.74 37.55
N PRO A 282 -40.25 15.22 38.62
CA PRO A 282 -40.81 16.56 38.68
C PRO A 282 -39.75 17.65 38.78
#